data_AF-A0A7W5VEZ6-F1
#
_entry.id   AF-A0A7W5VEZ6-F1
#
_cell.length_a   1.000
_cell.length_b   1.000
_cell.length_c   1.000
_cell.angle_alpha   90.00
_cell.angle_beta   90.00
_cell.angle_gamma   90.00
#
_symmetry.space_group_name_H-M   'P 1'
#
loop_
_entity.id
_entity.type
_entity.pdbx_description
1 polymer ?
#
loop_
_entity_poly.entity_id
_entity_poly.type
_entity_poly.pdbx_seq_one_letter_code
_entity_poly.pdbx_strand_id
1 'polypeptide(L)'
;MEVGFDELYAACKPIVYGDMARGRQALTALLPEAWRRGPRWGLAMIHAMLADLHGRLGDVPGGIEHFRAAVDLGWNDCLSIWSDPGFAGLARSPHFADIYGRVWISPADLEELGWLRAEATAISQELSWIAAESIGRPDHGTTEVFHCPLPTRAPDGAGVLGARMSVAILQRVGLDLVASSDISRISGLIASDAIGGPSHSQWEVWRSAGLADSRAAARRAAAQARAFRPTPGLSTVPVPATTLPRNSR
;
A
#
# COMPACT_ATOMS: atom_id res chain seq x y z
N MET A 1 4.70 -14.83 -19.81
CA MET A 1 4.76 -13.44 -19.28
C MET A 1 3.94 -13.45 -18.01
N GLU A 2 4.53 -13.51 -16.81
CA GLU A 2 3.75 -13.65 -15.57
C GLU A 2 2.88 -12.42 -15.29
N VAL A 3 1.78 -12.54 -14.53
CA VAL A 3 1.07 -11.33 -14.04
C VAL A 3 2.08 -10.59 -13.19
N GLY A 4 2.50 -9.44 -13.69
CA GLY A 4 3.57 -8.65 -13.15
C GLY A 4 3.05 -7.50 -12.30
N PHE A 5 4.01 -6.68 -11.88
CA PHE A 5 3.78 -5.48 -11.09
C PHE A 5 2.80 -4.53 -11.77
N ASP A 6 2.92 -4.31 -13.08
CA ASP A 6 2.14 -3.29 -13.79
C ASP A 6 0.64 -3.61 -13.86
N GLU A 7 0.26 -4.87 -14.06
CA GLU A 7 -1.16 -5.25 -14.08
C GLU A 7 -1.79 -5.16 -12.68
N LEU A 8 -1.07 -5.58 -11.64
CA LEU A 8 -1.50 -5.43 -10.25
C LEU A 8 -1.60 -3.95 -9.87
N TYR A 9 -0.60 -3.15 -10.23
CA TYR A 9 -0.58 -1.71 -10.03
C TYR A 9 -1.81 -1.05 -10.67
N ALA A 10 -2.10 -1.35 -11.93
CA ALA A 10 -3.26 -0.81 -12.64
C ALA A 10 -4.58 -1.21 -11.98
N ALA A 11 -4.70 -2.45 -11.49
CA ALA A 11 -5.90 -2.94 -10.82
C ALA A 11 -6.09 -2.35 -9.41
N CYS A 12 -5.00 -2.09 -8.69
CA CYS A 12 -5.03 -1.54 -7.33
C CYS A 12 -5.12 -0.01 -7.27
N LYS A 13 -4.68 0.70 -8.33
CA LYS A 13 -4.70 2.17 -8.38
C LYS A 13 -6.05 2.81 -8.01
N PRO A 14 -7.22 2.33 -8.48
CA PRO A 14 -8.51 2.87 -8.06
C PRO A 14 -8.77 2.76 -6.56
N ILE A 15 -8.31 1.67 -5.92
CA ILE A 15 -8.48 1.43 -4.48
C ILE A 15 -7.73 2.49 -3.67
N VAL A 16 -6.50 2.81 -4.08
CA VAL A 16 -5.69 3.86 -3.44
C VAL A 16 -6.34 5.24 -3.59
N TYR A 17 -7.06 5.48 -4.68
CA TYR A 17 -7.86 6.70 -4.88
C TYR A 17 -9.22 6.71 -4.18
N GLY A 18 -9.58 5.63 -3.46
CA GLY A 18 -10.86 5.54 -2.74
C GLY A 18 -12.00 4.94 -3.55
N ASP A 19 -11.80 4.57 -4.81
CA ASP A 19 -12.82 3.93 -5.66
C ASP A 19 -12.80 2.41 -5.51
N MET A 20 -13.43 1.95 -4.43
CA MET A 20 -13.49 0.53 -4.06
C MET A 20 -14.26 -0.31 -5.09
N ALA A 21 -15.29 0.26 -5.73
CA ALA A 21 -16.11 -0.45 -6.71
C ALA A 21 -15.32 -0.75 -7.99
N ARG A 22 -14.62 0.26 -8.52
CA ARG A 22 -13.74 0.10 -9.68
C ARG A 22 -12.54 -0.78 -9.36
N GLY A 23 -11.97 -0.66 -8.17
CA GLY A 23 -10.90 -1.53 -7.69
C GLY A 23 -11.32 -3.00 -7.67
N ARG A 24 -12.52 -3.31 -7.15
CA ARG A 24 -13.08 -4.66 -7.17
C ARG A 24 -13.21 -5.17 -8.61
N GLN A 25 -13.81 -4.39 -9.50
CA GLN A 25 -13.98 -4.78 -10.90
C GLN A 25 -12.65 -5.09 -11.58
N ALA A 26 -11.63 -4.24 -11.36
CA ALA A 26 -10.31 -4.41 -11.97
C ALA A 26 -9.59 -5.67 -11.44
N LEU A 27 -9.65 -5.93 -10.13
CA LEU A 27 -9.09 -7.14 -9.53
C LEU A 27 -9.82 -8.42 -9.98
N THR A 28 -11.16 -8.39 -10.06
CA THR A 28 -11.93 -9.52 -10.60
C THR A 28 -11.56 -9.81 -12.05
N ALA A 29 -11.39 -8.77 -12.89
CA ALA A 29 -10.96 -8.93 -14.27
C ALA A 29 -9.54 -9.51 -14.41
N LEU A 30 -8.67 -9.26 -13.41
CA LEU A 30 -7.31 -9.78 -13.38
C LEU A 30 -7.23 -11.26 -12.96
N LEU A 31 -8.21 -11.79 -12.23
CA LEU A 31 -8.20 -13.15 -11.68
C LEU A 31 -7.89 -14.27 -12.70
N PRO A 32 -8.53 -14.34 -13.89
CA PRO A 32 -8.26 -15.42 -14.84
C PRO A 32 -6.80 -15.43 -15.29
N GLU A 33 -6.21 -14.25 -15.38
CA GLU A 33 -4.82 -14.11 -15.79
C GLU A 33 -3.86 -14.44 -14.65
N ALA A 34 -4.16 -13.95 -13.44
CA ALA A 34 -3.39 -14.29 -12.25
C ALA A 34 -3.41 -15.80 -11.98
N TRP A 35 -4.52 -16.47 -12.27
CA TRP A 35 -4.62 -17.94 -12.20
C TRP A 35 -3.73 -18.64 -13.23
N ARG A 36 -3.72 -18.15 -14.47
CA ARG A 36 -3.00 -18.78 -15.58
C ARG A 36 -1.49 -18.58 -15.53
N ARG A 37 -1.03 -17.38 -15.15
CA ARG A 37 0.39 -16.99 -15.25
C ARG A 37 0.92 -16.21 -14.05
N GLY A 38 0.11 -15.93 -13.04
CA GLY A 38 0.57 -15.23 -11.84
C GLY A 38 1.29 -16.15 -10.86
N PRO A 39 2.17 -15.62 -10.01
CA PRO A 39 2.68 -16.39 -8.89
C PRO A 39 1.56 -16.71 -7.90
N ARG A 40 1.61 -17.88 -7.25
CA ARG A 40 0.57 -18.31 -6.29
C ARG A 40 0.30 -17.27 -5.20
N TRP A 41 1.34 -16.62 -4.68
CA TRP A 41 1.19 -15.57 -3.67
C TRP A 41 0.46 -14.34 -4.20
N GLY A 42 0.63 -14.00 -5.48
CA GLY A 42 -0.04 -12.87 -6.13
C GLY A 42 -1.53 -13.14 -6.31
N LEU A 43 -1.88 -14.37 -6.70
CA LEU A 43 -3.27 -14.80 -6.72
C LEU A 43 -3.90 -14.79 -5.31
N ALA A 44 -3.16 -15.25 -4.29
CA ALA A 44 -3.61 -15.22 -2.90
C ALA A 44 -3.87 -13.78 -2.42
N MET A 45 -2.99 -12.84 -2.77
CA MET A 45 -3.16 -11.40 -2.51
C MET A 45 -4.41 -10.85 -3.20
N ILE A 46 -4.64 -11.14 -4.48
CA ILE A 46 -5.84 -10.66 -5.20
C ILE A 46 -7.11 -11.15 -4.49
N HIS A 47 -7.17 -12.42 -4.12
CA HIS A 47 -8.29 -12.97 -3.37
C HIS A 47 -8.45 -12.31 -1.99
N ALA A 48 -7.37 -12.05 -1.26
CA ALA A 48 -7.44 -11.34 0.02
C ALA A 48 -7.97 -9.91 -0.14
N MET A 49 -7.51 -9.17 -1.16
CA MET A 49 -8.01 -7.82 -1.46
C MET A 49 -9.48 -7.82 -1.88
N LEU A 50 -9.89 -8.80 -2.69
CA LEU A 50 -11.30 -8.97 -3.06
C LEU A 50 -12.15 -9.31 -1.83
N ALA A 51 -11.66 -10.14 -0.91
CA ALA A 51 -12.36 -10.42 0.34
C ALA A 51 -12.64 -9.13 1.14
N ASP A 52 -11.61 -8.28 1.32
CA ASP A 52 -11.78 -6.97 1.97
C ASP A 52 -12.80 -6.09 1.22
N LEU A 53 -12.66 -5.95 -0.10
CA LEU A 53 -13.56 -5.11 -0.89
C LEU A 53 -15.02 -5.58 -0.86
N HIS A 54 -15.26 -6.88 -0.97
CA HIS A 54 -16.60 -7.45 -0.85
C HIS A 54 -17.18 -7.21 0.56
N GLY A 55 -16.39 -7.39 1.61
CA GLY A 55 -16.80 -7.09 2.98
C GLY A 55 -17.18 -5.63 3.19
N ARG A 56 -16.40 -4.68 2.62
CA ARG A 56 -16.70 -3.23 2.69
C ARG A 56 -17.98 -2.86 1.94
N LEU A 57 -18.26 -3.55 0.84
CA LEU A 57 -19.46 -3.34 0.01
C LEU A 57 -20.68 -4.13 0.51
N GLY A 58 -20.55 -4.87 1.61
CA GLY A 58 -21.64 -5.64 2.22
C GLY A 58 -21.94 -6.99 1.56
N ASP A 59 -21.16 -7.42 0.57
CA ASP A 59 -21.30 -8.73 -0.09
C ASP A 59 -20.54 -9.80 0.70
N VAL A 60 -21.16 -10.23 1.81
CA VAL A 60 -20.56 -11.23 2.72
C VAL A 60 -20.32 -12.58 2.02
N PRO A 61 -21.25 -13.16 1.23
CA PRO A 61 -20.99 -14.43 0.53
C PRO A 61 -19.77 -14.37 -0.38
N GLY A 62 -19.68 -13.37 -1.27
CA GLY A 62 -18.54 -13.23 -2.18
C GLY A 62 -17.22 -12.99 -1.43
N GLY A 63 -17.26 -12.21 -0.35
CA GLY A 63 -16.07 -11.98 0.48
C GLY A 63 -15.58 -13.24 1.20
N ILE A 64 -16.48 -14.11 1.65
CA ILE A 64 -16.12 -15.39 2.28
C ILE A 64 -15.51 -16.39 1.29
N GLU A 65 -16.03 -16.43 0.06
CA GLU A 65 -15.45 -17.27 -1.00
C GLU A 65 -14.02 -16.85 -1.33
N HIS A 66 -13.79 -15.55 -1.50
CA HIS A 66 -12.46 -15.01 -1.75
C HIS A 66 -11.53 -15.17 -0.53
N PHE A 67 -12.02 -14.99 0.69
CA PHE A 67 -11.21 -15.23 1.89
C PHE A 67 -10.77 -16.70 1.99
N ARG A 68 -11.68 -17.64 1.74
CA ARG A 68 -11.35 -19.08 1.68
C ARG A 68 -10.26 -19.35 0.64
N ALA A 69 -10.45 -18.85 -0.58
CA ALA A 69 -9.48 -19.04 -1.67
C ALA A 69 -8.10 -18.46 -1.33
N ALA A 70 -8.03 -17.29 -0.70
CA ALA A 70 -6.77 -16.69 -0.27
C ALA A 70 -6.03 -17.59 0.72
N VAL A 71 -6.72 -18.09 1.76
CA VAL A 71 -6.14 -18.98 2.78
C VAL A 71 -5.71 -20.32 2.17
N ASP A 72 -6.50 -20.91 1.28
CA ASP A 72 -6.15 -22.15 0.58
C ASP A 72 -4.91 -21.99 -0.33
N LEU A 73 -4.62 -20.76 -0.78
CA LEU A 73 -3.41 -20.40 -1.52
C LEU A 73 -2.21 -20.04 -0.62
N GLY A 74 -2.36 -20.11 0.70
CA GLY A 74 -1.31 -19.85 1.68
C GLY A 74 -1.20 -18.40 2.13
N TRP A 75 -2.24 -17.57 1.88
CA TRP A 75 -2.30 -16.23 2.46
C TRP A 75 -2.49 -16.30 3.97
N ASN A 76 -1.64 -15.59 4.70
CA ASN A 76 -1.55 -15.68 6.15
C ASN A 76 -1.42 -14.34 6.88
N ASP A 77 -1.76 -13.22 6.24
CA ASP A 77 -1.71 -11.90 6.88
C ASP A 77 -2.87 -11.72 7.86
N CYS A 78 -2.66 -12.17 9.09
CA CYS A 78 -3.63 -12.04 10.16
C CYS A 78 -3.85 -10.59 10.62
N LEU A 79 -2.89 -9.69 10.38
CA LEU A 79 -3.05 -8.27 10.76
C LEU A 79 -4.10 -7.59 9.88
N SER A 80 -4.14 -7.91 8.58
CA SER A 80 -5.21 -7.49 7.67
C SER A 80 -6.57 -8.00 8.10
N ILE A 81 -6.67 -9.28 8.50
CA ILE A 81 -7.91 -9.86 9.01
C ILE A 81 -8.43 -9.08 10.24
N TRP A 82 -7.54 -8.60 11.10
CA TRP A 82 -7.92 -7.94 12.35
C TRP A 82 -8.30 -6.47 12.21
N SER A 83 -7.89 -5.80 11.15
CA SER A 83 -7.95 -4.33 11.09
C SER A 83 -8.51 -3.76 9.81
N ASP A 84 -8.53 -4.53 8.71
CA ASP A 84 -9.12 -4.02 7.49
C ASP A 84 -10.67 -4.08 7.61
N PRO A 85 -11.38 -2.97 7.34
CA PRO A 85 -12.83 -2.86 7.55
C PRO A 85 -13.67 -3.94 6.87
N GLY A 86 -13.24 -4.47 5.74
CA GLY A 86 -13.95 -5.52 5.03
C GLY A 86 -14.00 -6.82 5.81
N PHE A 87 -12.89 -7.24 6.42
CA PHE A 87 -12.87 -8.45 7.24
C PHE A 87 -13.73 -8.33 8.49
N ALA A 88 -13.86 -7.12 9.08
CA ALA A 88 -14.84 -6.87 10.14
C ALA A 88 -16.29 -7.09 9.66
N GLY A 89 -16.59 -6.71 8.41
CA GLY A 89 -17.87 -7.03 7.76
C GLY A 89 -18.09 -8.53 7.53
N LEU A 90 -17.03 -9.27 7.18
CA LEU A 90 -17.07 -10.71 6.96
C LEU A 90 -17.15 -11.54 8.24
N ALA A 91 -16.65 -11.02 9.36
CA ALA A 91 -16.61 -11.72 10.65
C ALA A 91 -17.99 -12.15 11.18
N ARG A 92 -19.07 -11.55 10.67
CA ARG A 92 -20.47 -11.95 10.97
C ARG A 92 -20.89 -13.27 10.33
N SER A 93 -20.15 -13.76 9.34
CA SER A 93 -20.44 -15.03 8.69
C SER A 93 -20.08 -16.21 9.60
N PRO A 94 -20.93 -17.25 9.70
CA PRO A 94 -20.61 -18.45 10.46
C PRO A 94 -19.38 -19.19 9.91
N HIS A 95 -19.04 -19.00 8.63
CA HIS A 95 -17.88 -19.63 8.00
C HIS A 95 -16.56 -18.91 8.28
N PHE A 96 -16.60 -17.69 8.82
CA PHE A 96 -15.40 -16.89 9.00
C PHE A 96 -14.43 -17.54 10.00
N ALA A 97 -14.93 -18.02 11.13
CA ALA A 97 -14.11 -18.61 12.19
C ALA A 97 -13.37 -19.88 11.72
N ASP A 98 -14.03 -20.71 10.91
CA ASP A 98 -13.45 -21.90 10.30
C ASP A 98 -12.31 -21.55 9.33
N ILE A 99 -12.51 -20.56 8.47
CA ILE A 99 -11.47 -20.10 7.53
C ILE A 99 -10.30 -19.47 8.30
N TYR A 100 -10.58 -18.58 9.25
CA TYR A 100 -9.56 -17.93 10.07
C TYR A 100 -8.75 -18.92 10.91
N GLY A 101 -9.38 -19.99 11.41
CA GLY A 101 -8.70 -21.05 12.16
C GLY A 101 -7.64 -21.81 11.36
N ARG A 102 -7.65 -21.69 10.03
CA ARG A 102 -6.65 -22.29 9.12
C ARG A 102 -5.48 -21.37 8.80
N VAL A 103 -5.43 -20.17 9.37
CA VAL A 103 -4.33 -19.21 9.18
C VAL A 103 -3.19 -19.49 10.16
N TRP A 104 -2.00 -19.73 9.61
CA TRP A 104 -0.77 -19.97 10.36
C TRP A 104 0.31 -18.97 9.96
N ILE A 105 0.98 -18.38 10.94
CA ILE A 105 1.98 -17.34 10.70
C ILE A 105 3.16 -17.52 11.64
N SER A 106 4.39 -17.31 11.13
CA SER A 106 5.58 -17.31 11.96
C SER A 106 5.76 -15.97 12.67
N PRO A 107 6.36 -15.93 13.87
CA PRO A 107 6.71 -14.68 14.53
C PRO A 107 7.54 -13.72 13.65
N ALA A 108 8.46 -14.25 12.84
CA ALA A 108 9.25 -13.46 11.88
C ALA A 108 8.40 -12.81 10.78
N ASP A 109 7.44 -13.54 10.21
CA ASP A 109 6.48 -12.98 9.24
C ASP A 109 5.58 -11.93 9.89
N LEU A 110 5.12 -12.17 11.12
CA LEU A 110 4.27 -11.23 11.86
C LEU A 110 4.97 -9.90 12.15
N GLU A 111 6.25 -9.94 12.56
CA GLU A 111 7.07 -8.74 12.75
C GLU A 111 7.15 -7.92 11.46
N GLU A 112 7.41 -8.59 10.34
CA GLU A 112 7.54 -7.93 9.05
C GLU A 112 6.22 -7.34 8.56
N LEU A 113 5.10 -8.06 8.70
CA LEU A 113 3.77 -7.52 8.40
C LEU A 113 3.46 -6.28 9.26
N GLY A 114 3.82 -6.32 10.54
CA GLY A 114 3.66 -5.19 11.44
C GLY A 114 4.42 -3.96 10.95
N TRP A 115 5.66 -4.15 10.50
CA TRP A 115 6.46 -3.09 9.89
C TRP A 115 5.86 -2.58 8.58
N LEU A 116 5.46 -3.48 7.66
CA LEU A 116 4.89 -3.13 6.36
C LEU A 116 3.63 -2.26 6.51
N ARG A 117 2.79 -2.55 7.52
CA ARG A 117 1.58 -1.77 7.83
C ARG A 117 1.89 -0.40 8.42
N ALA A 118 2.87 -0.35 9.31
CA ALA A 118 3.37 0.92 9.85
C ALA A 118 3.92 1.80 8.72
N GLU A 119 4.68 1.23 7.79
CA GLU A 119 5.26 1.97 6.67
C GLU A 119 4.20 2.39 5.63
N ALA A 120 3.19 1.57 5.35
CA ALA A 120 2.06 1.98 4.50
C ALA A 120 1.31 3.20 5.08
N THR A 121 1.13 3.22 6.41
CA THR A 121 0.56 4.38 7.12
C THR A 121 1.46 5.60 7.01
N ALA A 122 2.76 5.43 7.24
CA ALA A 122 3.75 6.52 7.14
C ALA A 122 3.80 7.12 5.73
N ILE A 123 3.81 6.29 4.68
CA ILE A 123 3.76 6.73 3.28
C ILE A 123 2.49 7.55 3.03
N SER A 124 1.33 7.07 3.46
CA SER A 124 0.06 7.78 3.26
C SER A 124 0.05 9.16 3.94
N GLN A 125 0.59 9.24 5.16
CA GLN A 125 0.72 10.50 5.89
C GLN A 125 1.68 11.47 5.19
N GLU A 126 2.84 10.98 4.75
CA GLU A 126 3.83 11.80 4.05
C GLU A 126 3.32 12.29 2.68
N LEU A 127 2.59 11.46 1.93
CA LEU A 127 1.95 11.89 0.69
C LEU A 127 0.93 13.02 0.94
N SER A 128 0.22 12.97 2.08
CA SER A 128 -0.68 14.05 2.49
C SER A 128 0.07 15.35 2.80
N TRP A 129 1.24 15.25 3.45
CA TRP A 129 2.11 16.41 3.68
C TRP A 129 2.71 16.97 2.39
N ILE A 130 3.20 16.11 1.49
CA ILE A 130 3.71 16.52 0.19
C ILE A 130 2.62 17.27 -0.61
N ALA A 131 1.39 16.75 -0.60
CA ALA A 131 0.26 17.42 -1.23
C ALA A 131 0.01 18.81 -0.62
N ALA A 132 -0.01 18.92 0.72
CA ALA A 132 -0.18 20.20 1.41
C ALA A 132 0.95 21.20 1.13
N GLU A 133 2.21 20.75 1.07
CA GLU A 133 3.37 21.58 0.78
C GLU A 133 3.44 22.07 -0.67
N SER A 134 2.82 21.32 -1.59
CA SER A 134 2.78 21.68 -3.01
C SER A 134 1.77 22.81 -3.29
N ILE A 135 0.78 23.02 -2.41
CA ILE A 135 -0.21 24.08 -2.57
C ILE A 135 0.46 25.45 -2.47
N GLY A 136 0.29 26.27 -3.50
CA GLY A 136 0.78 27.65 -3.53
C GLY A 136 2.30 27.78 -3.59
N ARG A 137 3.02 26.70 -3.92
CA ARG A 137 4.48 26.72 -4.00
C ARG A 137 4.93 27.51 -5.24
N PRO A 138 5.74 28.59 -5.09
CA PRO A 138 6.06 29.52 -6.19
C PRO A 138 7.22 29.09 -7.09
N ASP A 139 7.95 28.02 -6.77
CA ASP A 139 9.06 27.54 -7.60
C ASP A 139 8.63 26.62 -8.75
N HIS A 140 9.49 26.45 -9.74
CA HIS A 140 9.28 25.54 -10.88
C HIS A 140 9.92 24.16 -10.65
N GLY A 141 10.39 23.85 -9.44
CA GLY A 141 11.05 22.60 -9.12
C GLY A 141 10.07 21.44 -9.04
N THR A 142 10.55 20.22 -9.25
CA THR A 142 9.81 18.99 -8.98
C THR A 142 9.93 18.61 -7.51
N THR A 143 8.93 17.90 -7.00
CA THR A 143 8.89 17.42 -5.63
C THR A 143 9.38 15.98 -5.58
N GLU A 144 10.41 15.74 -4.79
CA GLU A 144 10.90 14.38 -4.59
C GLU A 144 9.99 13.60 -3.63
N VAL A 145 9.64 12.39 -4.03
CA VAL A 145 8.94 11.42 -3.19
C VAL A 145 9.96 10.39 -2.71
N PHE A 146 9.98 10.14 -1.40
CA PHE A 146 10.89 9.15 -0.83
C PHE A 146 10.41 7.73 -1.15
N HIS A 147 11.37 6.79 -1.14
CA HIS A 147 11.10 5.37 -1.18
C HIS A 147 11.74 4.67 0.02
N CYS A 148 10.96 3.88 0.75
CA CYS A 148 11.50 2.91 1.69
C CYS A 148 11.98 1.66 0.92
N PRO A 149 13.17 1.12 1.21
CA PRO A 149 13.56 -0.18 0.70
C PRO A 149 12.67 -1.26 1.33
N LEU A 150 12.18 -2.18 0.50
CA LEU A 150 11.38 -3.31 0.98
C LEU A 150 12.29 -4.41 1.55
N PRO A 151 11.82 -5.16 2.56
CA PRO A 151 12.54 -6.30 3.09
C PRO A 151 12.85 -7.33 1.99
N THR A 152 14.05 -7.93 2.05
CA THR A 152 14.52 -8.93 1.07
C THR A 152 14.61 -10.34 1.65
N ARG A 153 14.30 -10.53 2.94
CA ARG A 153 14.22 -11.84 3.59
C ARG A 153 13.24 -12.74 2.82
N ALA A 154 13.50 -14.05 2.75
CA ALA A 154 12.51 -15.02 2.30
C ALA A 154 11.44 -15.21 3.39
N PRO A 155 10.16 -14.88 3.12
CA PRO A 155 9.08 -15.12 4.08
C PRO A 155 8.56 -16.55 4.02
N ASP A 156 7.87 -16.98 5.07
CA ASP A 156 7.31 -18.33 5.18
C ASP A 156 5.90 -18.43 4.54
N GLY A 157 5.19 -17.30 4.43
CA GLY A 157 3.84 -17.23 3.86
C GLY A 157 3.64 -16.20 2.74
N ALA A 158 2.54 -16.38 2.00
CA ALA A 158 2.17 -15.48 0.90
C ALA A 158 1.71 -14.10 1.39
N GLY A 159 1.28 -13.98 2.64
CA GLY A 159 0.82 -12.71 3.24
C GLY A 159 1.89 -11.63 3.19
N VAL A 160 3.12 -11.96 3.56
CA VAL A 160 4.26 -11.01 3.56
C VAL A 160 4.57 -10.53 2.14
N LEU A 161 4.62 -11.43 1.15
CA LEU A 161 4.88 -11.06 -0.25
C LEU A 161 3.77 -10.15 -0.80
N GLY A 162 2.51 -10.47 -0.49
CA GLY A 162 1.37 -9.62 -0.84
C GLY A 162 1.46 -8.24 -0.19
N ALA A 163 1.81 -8.16 1.10
CA ALA A 163 1.96 -6.90 1.81
C ALA A 163 3.13 -6.05 1.28
N ARG A 164 4.27 -6.67 0.92
CA ARG A 164 5.38 -5.97 0.23
C ARG A 164 4.91 -5.39 -1.11
N MET A 165 4.15 -6.17 -1.88
CA MET A 165 3.59 -5.73 -3.15
C MET A 165 2.63 -4.55 -2.96
N SER A 166 1.75 -4.59 -1.95
CA SER A 166 0.87 -3.48 -1.60
C SER A 166 1.64 -2.19 -1.27
N VAL A 167 2.73 -2.28 -0.50
CA VAL A 167 3.59 -1.11 -0.21
C VAL A 167 4.25 -0.61 -1.49
N ALA A 168 4.79 -1.50 -2.33
CA ALA A 168 5.39 -1.11 -3.61
C ALA A 168 4.40 -0.36 -4.52
N ILE A 169 3.16 -0.85 -4.60
CA ILE A 169 2.06 -0.21 -5.33
C ILE A 169 1.75 1.16 -4.74
N LEU A 170 1.65 1.29 -3.41
CA LEU A 170 1.39 2.56 -2.74
C LEU A 170 2.48 3.60 -3.03
N GLN A 171 3.75 3.19 -2.96
CA GLN A 171 4.88 4.04 -3.32
C GLN A 171 4.81 4.50 -4.78
N ARG A 172 4.43 3.61 -5.70
CA ARG A 172 4.27 3.96 -7.11
C ARG A 172 3.09 4.90 -7.36
N VAL A 173 1.94 4.67 -6.71
CA VAL A 173 0.80 5.61 -6.80
C VAL A 173 1.20 6.98 -6.26
N GLY A 174 1.96 7.02 -5.15
CA GLY A 174 2.50 8.24 -4.57
C GLY A 174 3.36 9.04 -5.55
N LEU A 175 4.28 8.38 -6.25
CA LEU A 175 5.08 9.00 -7.32
C LEU A 175 4.21 9.60 -8.42
N ASP A 176 3.27 8.81 -8.96
CA ASP A 176 2.39 9.25 -10.06
C ASP A 176 1.54 10.47 -9.66
N LEU A 177 1.03 10.48 -8.42
CA LEU A 177 0.25 11.59 -7.87
C LEU A 177 1.06 12.88 -7.77
N VAL A 178 2.26 12.78 -7.19
CA VAL A 178 3.13 13.95 -7.00
C VAL A 178 3.61 14.50 -8.34
N ALA A 179 4.01 13.62 -9.27
CA ALA A 179 4.39 14.03 -10.62
C ALA A 179 3.24 14.75 -11.34
N SER A 180 2.01 14.23 -11.25
CA SER A 180 0.83 14.87 -11.85
C SER A 180 0.52 16.23 -11.21
N SER A 181 0.69 16.35 -9.90
CA SER A 181 0.54 17.59 -9.16
C SER A 181 1.58 18.64 -9.57
N ASP A 182 2.85 18.24 -9.66
CA ASP A 182 3.94 19.12 -10.11
C ASP A 182 3.73 19.62 -11.53
N ILE A 183 3.33 18.75 -12.46
CA ILE A 183 3.02 19.15 -13.85
C ILE A 183 1.94 20.23 -13.85
N SER A 184 0.86 20.04 -13.09
CA SER A 184 -0.26 20.98 -13.03
C SER A 184 0.16 22.33 -12.44
N ARG A 185 0.92 22.29 -11.34
CA ARG A 185 1.40 23.48 -10.64
C ARG A 185 2.39 24.28 -11.48
N ILE A 186 3.41 23.62 -12.03
CA ILE A 186 4.46 24.25 -12.87
C ILE A 186 3.82 24.86 -14.11
N SER A 187 2.91 24.15 -14.77
CA SER A 187 2.20 24.68 -15.94
C SER A 187 1.37 25.92 -15.60
N GLY A 188 0.72 25.92 -14.43
CA GLY A 188 -0.02 27.08 -13.93
C GLY A 188 0.87 28.30 -13.65
N LEU A 189 2.05 28.09 -13.06
CA LEU A 189 3.03 29.16 -12.83
C LEU A 189 3.54 29.75 -14.14
N ILE A 190 3.95 28.90 -15.09
CA ILE A 190 4.40 29.35 -16.43
C ILE A 190 3.32 30.18 -17.12
N ALA A 191 2.07 29.73 -17.08
CA ALA A 191 0.95 30.45 -17.68
C ALA A 191 0.72 31.81 -16.99
N SER A 192 0.78 31.86 -15.67
CA SER A 192 0.63 33.10 -14.89
C SER A 192 1.74 34.09 -15.22
N ASP A 193 2.99 33.63 -15.25
CA ASP A 193 4.15 34.47 -15.56
C ASP A 193 4.12 34.99 -17.00
N ALA A 194 3.61 34.20 -17.95
CA ALA A 194 3.46 34.62 -19.34
C ALA A 194 2.41 35.72 -19.53
N ILE A 195 1.36 35.76 -18.70
CA ILE A 195 0.27 36.75 -18.80
C ILE A 195 0.58 38.01 -18.00
N GLY A 196 0.98 37.84 -16.74
CA GLY A 196 1.10 38.92 -15.76
C GLY A 196 2.53 39.33 -15.41
N GLY A 197 3.53 38.62 -15.93
CA GLY A 197 4.90 38.68 -15.43
C GLY A 197 5.07 37.94 -14.09
N PRO A 198 6.31 37.86 -13.58
CA PRO A 198 6.62 37.12 -12.36
C PRO A 198 5.83 37.65 -11.16
N SER A 199 4.99 36.80 -10.57
CA SER A 199 4.21 37.15 -9.37
C SER A 199 5.02 37.06 -8.08
N HIS A 200 6.19 36.44 -8.14
CA HIS A 200 7.10 36.24 -7.01
C HIS A 200 8.49 36.79 -7.31
N SER A 201 9.15 37.31 -6.28
CA SER A 201 10.55 37.70 -6.37
C SER A 201 11.44 36.47 -6.55
N GLN A 202 12.60 36.64 -7.18
CA GLN A 202 13.58 35.56 -7.32
C GLN A 202 13.98 34.98 -5.95
N TRP A 203 14.10 35.82 -4.91
CA TRP A 203 14.39 35.35 -3.56
C TRP A 203 13.34 34.38 -3.00
N GLU A 204 12.06 34.66 -3.21
CA GLU A 204 10.96 33.78 -2.76
C GLU A 204 10.99 32.43 -3.48
N VAL A 205 11.26 32.44 -4.79
CA VAL A 205 11.42 31.22 -5.59
C VAL A 205 12.59 30.37 -5.07
N TRP A 206 13.74 30.98 -4.83
CA TRP A 206 14.93 30.26 -4.32
C TRP A 206 14.70 29.72 -2.91
N ARG A 207 14.11 30.52 -2.03
CA ARG A 207 13.76 30.09 -0.67
C ARG A 207 12.78 28.91 -0.70
N SER A 208 11.77 28.96 -1.58
CA SER A 208 10.79 27.89 -1.74
C SER A 208 11.45 26.58 -2.18
N ALA A 209 12.29 26.64 -3.21
CA ALA A 209 13.03 25.48 -3.70
C ALA A 209 13.94 24.89 -2.60
N GLY A 210 14.71 25.72 -1.90
CA GLY A 210 15.58 25.25 -0.82
C GLY A 210 14.83 24.61 0.35
N LEU A 211 13.63 25.11 0.68
CA LEU A 211 12.78 24.50 1.70
C LEU A 211 12.23 23.14 1.23
N ALA A 212 11.83 23.02 -0.04
CA ALA A 212 11.38 21.76 -0.62
C ALA A 212 12.49 20.71 -0.60
N ASP A 213 13.72 21.07 -0.99
CA ASP A 213 14.88 20.18 -0.96
C ASP A 213 15.23 19.72 0.46
N SER A 214 15.22 20.65 1.43
CA SER A 214 15.48 20.32 2.83
C SER A 214 14.45 19.33 3.40
N ARG A 215 13.17 19.48 3.02
CA ARG A 215 12.09 18.59 3.46
C ARG A 215 12.18 17.23 2.79
N ALA A 216 12.46 17.19 1.48
CA ALA A 216 12.74 15.93 0.76
C ALA A 216 13.91 15.17 1.40
N ALA A 217 15.00 15.86 1.74
CA ALA A 217 16.14 15.26 2.43
C ALA A 217 15.75 14.68 3.81
N ALA A 218 14.97 15.43 4.61
CA ALA A 218 14.48 14.97 5.90
C ALA A 218 13.60 13.73 5.78
N ARG A 219 12.68 13.68 4.80
CA ARG A 219 11.84 12.50 4.52
C ARG A 219 12.65 11.28 4.16
N ARG A 220 13.65 11.45 3.28
CA ARG A 220 14.53 10.35 2.86
C ARG A 220 15.30 9.79 4.06
N ALA A 221 15.85 10.66 4.91
CA ALA A 221 16.55 10.25 6.12
C ALA A 221 15.61 9.53 7.10
N ALA A 222 14.38 10.03 7.29
CA ALA A 222 13.38 9.40 8.15
C ALA A 222 12.98 8.01 7.63
N ALA A 223 12.77 7.85 6.33
CA ALA A 223 12.47 6.55 5.73
C ALA A 223 13.63 5.55 5.86
N GLN A 224 14.87 6.00 5.67
CA GLN A 224 16.06 5.18 5.89
C GLN A 224 16.20 4.75 7.35
N ALA A 225 15.92 5.65 8.30
CA ALA A 225 15.97 5.36 9.73
C ALA A 225 14.94 4.30 10.15
N ARG A 226 13.78 4.24 9.48
CA ARG A 226 12.73 3.25 9.70
C ARG A 226 12.92 1.96 8.91
N ALA A 227 13.93 1.84 8.05
CA ALA A 227 14.10 0.65 7.21
C ALA A 227 14.05 -0.64 8.03
N PHE A 228 13.35 -1.65 7.52
CA PHE A 228 13.13 -2.90 8.22
C PHE A 228 14.46 -3.57 8.59
N ARG A 229 14.58 -3.99 9.86
CA ARG A 229 15.68 -4.79 10.37
C ARG A 229 15.09 -5.96 11.14
N PRO A 230 15.23 -7.20 10.66
CA PRO A 230 14.64 -8.35 11.32
C PRO A 230 15.27 -8.54 12.70
N THR A 231 14.45 -8.88 13.70
CA THR A 231 14.97 -9.22 15.03
C THR A 231 15.77 -10.53 14.95
N PRO A 232 17.06 -10.54 15.34
CA PRO A 232 17.87 -11.75 15.31
C PRO A 232 17.27 -12.85 16.20
N GLY A 233 17.23 -14.09 15.68
CA GLY A 233 16.75 -15.25 16.43
C GLY A 233 15.23 -15.37 16.56
N LEU A 234 14.46 -14.50 15.89
CA LEU A 234 13.01 -14.62 15.86
C LEU A 234 12.58 -15.91 15.12
N SER A 235 11.60 -16.62 15.69
CA SER A 235 11.18 -17.92 15.16
C SER A 235 10.52 -17.80 13.78
N THR A 236 10.87 -18.72 12.89
CA THR A 236 10.19 -18.96 11.61
C THR A 236 9.17 -20.09 11.68
N VAL A 237 8.99 -20.72 12.84
CA VAL A 237 8.00 -21.79 13.02
C VAL A 237 6.59 -21.19 13.07
N PRO A 238 5.70 -21.54 12.14
CA PRO A 238 4.35 -21.00 12.13
C PRO A 238 3.52 -21.47 13.33
N VAL A 239 2.72 -20.57 13.88
CA VAL A 239 1.71 -20.86 14.91
C VAL A 239 0.32 -20.45 14.40
N PRO A 240 -0.77 -21.03 14.93
CA PRO A 240 -2.11 -20.59 14.55
C PRO A 240 -2.32 -19.12 14.92
N ALA A 241 -2.81 -18.30 13.98
CA ALA A 241 -3.06 -16.89 14.22
C ALA A 241 -4.08 -16.63 15.35
N THR A 242 -4.93 -17.61 15.65
CA THR A 242 -5.87 -17.59 16.78
C THR A 242 -5.19 -17.59 18.15
N THR A 243 -3.93 -18.01 18.25
CA THR A 243 -3.16 -18.05 19.50
C THR A 243 -2.38 -16.76 19.77
N LEU A 244 -2.30 -15.87 18.79
CA LEU A 244 -1.56 -14.62 18.90
C LEU A 244 -2.38 -13.56 19.64
N PRO A 245 -1.73 -12.70 20.44
CA PRO A 245 -2.40 -11.56 21.04
C PRO A 245 -2.86 -10.61 19.93
N ARG A 246 -4.16 -10.32 19.90
CA ARG A 246 -4.69 -9.21 19.11
C ARG A 246 -4.22 -7.94 19.82
N ASN A 247 -3.15 -7.32 19.33
CA ASN A 247 -2.74 -6.02 19.83
C ASN A 247 -3.85 -5.01 19.50
N SER A 248 -4.74 -4.78 20.45
CA SER A 248 -5.65 -3.65 20.46
C SER A 248 -4.81 -2.38 20.64
N ARG A 249 -4.50 -1.73 19.53
CA ARG A 249 -4.14 -0.31 19.51
C ARG A 249 -5.35 0.47 19.03
#